data_AF-A0A497G0I5-F1
#
_entry.id   AF-A0A497G0I5-F1
#
_cell.length_a   1.000
_cell.length_b   1.000
_cell.length_c   1.000
_cell.angle_alpha   90.00
_cell.angle_beta   90.00
_cell.angle_gamma   90.00
#
_symmetry.space_group_name_H-M   'P 1'
#
loop_
_entity.id
_entity.type
_entity.pdbx_description
1 polymer ?
#
loop_
_entity_poly.entity_id
_entity_poly.type
_entity_poly.pdbx_seq_one_letter_code
_entity_poly.pdbx_strand_id
1 'polypeptide(L)'
;MVVVVLYICFNPTLALDGFEYLRRLKPIEKVYILYDMKKDRYGAVSKRNAKKVYRKLSFFRPQPVKVNPVSFENVFFKLYPLVYAESLEGREIYIDVTSMPPEMVSCVTTIALMVPRVYLYVVPAIQRGDFIPNPGTPRFEEWLEEKDNKRGLEPVKLMLPEERLEILDDSEKPLAERILITLYEKGGKANAIKDLIEWCGENPRDNVVKNRYSRMIDDLVRKGLVYKLHAGREKQVCLTEFGKIYAKALYRISQKLKQARPVALIRNYPTGI
;
A
#
# COMPACT_ATOMS: atom_id res chain seq x y z
N MET A 1 16.03 -4.54 11.19
CA MET A 1 15.93 -5.48 10.04
C MET A 1 15.18 -4.79 8.91
N VAL A 2 15.41 -5.19 7.66
CA VAL A 2 14.97 -4.43 6.48
C VAL A 2 14.04 -5.22 5.58
N VAL A 3 12.99 -4.54 5.10
CA VAL A 3 12.12 -4.98 4.02
C VAL A 3 12.48 -4.22 2.75
N VAL A 4 12.63 -4.94 1.64
CA VAL A 4 12.83 -4.31 0.32
C VAL A 4 11.62 -4.56 -0.56
N VAL A 5 11.13 -3.50 -1.20
CA VAL A 5 9.96 -3.50 -2.07
C VAL A 5 10.41 -3.11 -3.47
N LEU A 6 10.38 -4.07 -4.40
CA LEU A 6 10.88 -3.89 -5.76
C LEU A 6 9.72 -3.92 -6.75
N TYR A 7 9.53 -2.85 -7.54
CA TYR A 7 8.66 -2.91 -8.71
C TYR A 7 9.45 -3.28 -9.95
N ILE A 8 9.12 -4.43 -10.53
CA ILE A 8 9.83 -4.98 -11.68
C ILE A 8 9.02 -4.73 -12.94
N CYS A 9 9.54 -3.86 -13.80
CA CYS A 9 9.03 -3.67 -15.16
C CYS A 9 10.16 -3.88 -16.17
N PHE A 10 10.78 -2.81 -16.64
CA PHE A 10 11.75 -2.86 -17.74
C PHE A 10 13.19 -3.12 -17.32
N ASN A 11 13.59 -2.72 -16.12
CA ASN A 11 14.99 -2.71 -15.72
C ASN A 11 15.26 -3.67 -14.55
N PRO A 12 15.18 -5.01 -14.75
CA PRO A 12 15.40 -5.98 -13.68
C PRO A 12 16.83 -5.92 -13.12
N THR A 13 17.82 -5.57 -13.95
CA THR A 13 19.21 -5.43 -13.51
C THR A 13 19.40 -4.24 -12.58
N LEU A 14 18.80 -3.09 -12.86
CA LEU A 14 18.85 -1.94 -11.95
C LEU A 14 18.23 -2.25 -10.59
N ALA A 15 17.09 -2.96 -10.59
CA ALA A 15 16.45 -3.39 -9.34
C ALA A 15 17.35 -4.34 -8.54
N LEU A 16 18.06 -5.25 -9.21
CA LEU A 16 19.02 -6.15 -8.56
C LEU A 16 20.26 -5.41 -8.06
N ASP A 17 20.78 -4.44 -8.81
CA ASP A 17 21.93 -3.62 -8.39
C ASP A 17 21.58 -2.80 -7.14
N GLY A 18 20.40 -2.18 -7.11
CA GLY A 18 19.90 -1.47 -5.92
C GLY A 18 19.68 -2.39 -4.73
N PHE A 19 19.11 -3.58 -4.97
CA PHE A 19 18.95 -4.60 -3.93
C PHE A 19 20.29 -5.05 -3.35
N GLU A 20 21.29 -5.36 -4.20
CA GLU A 20 22.60 -5.82 -3.76
C GLU A 20 23.37 -4.74 -2.99
N TYR A 21 23.24 -3.47 -3.41
CA TYR A 21 23.77 -2.36 -2.65
C TYR A 21 23.18 -2.31 -1.24
N LEU A 22 21.84 -2.35 -1.10
CA LEU A 22 21.18 -2.37 0.20
C LEU A 22 21.57 -3.59 1.04
N ARG A 23 21.66 -4.77 0.41
CA ARG A 23 22.01 -6.04 1.09
C ARG A 23 23.39 -6.00 1.74
N ARG A 24 24.35 -5.26 1.15
CA ARG A 24 25.70 -5.09 1.71
C ARG A 24 25.71 -4.20 2.94
N LEU A 25 24.76 -3.27 3.05
CA LEU A 25 24.69 -2.28 4.13
C LEU A 25 23.75 -2.68 5.26
N LYS A 26 22.73 -3.50 4.95
CA LYS A 26 21.61 -3.75 5.85
C LYS A 26 21.20 -5.23 5.82
N PRO A 27 20.79 -5.81 6.97
CA PRO A 27 20.26 -7.16 7.02
C PRO A 27 18.84 -7.21 6.43
N ILE A 28 18.74 -7.64 5.18
CA ILE A 28 17.46 -7.84 4.48
C ILE A 28 16.78 -9.10 5.02
N GLU A 29 15.56 -8.92 5.50
CA GLU A 29 14.74 -9.98 6.08
C GLU A 29 13.63 -10.44 5.14
N LYS A 30 13.03 -9.49 4.40
CA LYS A 30 11.89 -9.78 3.53
C LYS A 30 11.98 -8.97 2.23
N VAL A 31 11.52 -9.59 1.15
CA VAL A 31 11.50 -8.98 -0.18
C VAL A 31 10.10 -9.09 -0.76
N TYR A 32 9.55 -7.98 -1.24
CA TYR A 32 8.32 -7.95 -2.02
C TYR A 32 8.65 -7.64 -3.48
N ILE A 33 8.15 -8.47 -4.40
CA ILE A 33 8.30 -8.26 -5.84
C ILE A 33 6.94 -7.85 -6.40
N LEU A 34 6.80 -6.58 -6.72
CA LEU A 34 5.66 -6.04 -7.43
C LEU A 34 5.83 -6.21 -8.93
N TYR A 35 4.73 -6.56 -9.59
CA TYR A 35 4.69 -6.65 -11.05
C TYR A 35 3.32 -6.27 -11.59
N ASP A 36 3.32 -5.73 -12.80
CA ASP A 36 2.14 -5.30 -13.52
C ASP A 36 1.27 -6.50 -13.90
N MET A 37 0.04 -6.51 -13.38
CA MET A 37 -0.92 -7.59 -13.59
C MET A 37 -1.65 -7.49 -14.93
N LYS A 38 -1.61 -6.34 -15.60
CA LYS A 38 -2.37 -6.09 -16.84
C LYS A 38 -2.07 -7.13 -17.91
N LYS A 39 -3.05 -7.38 -18.78
CA LYS A 39 -2.92 -8.30 -19.93
C LYS A 39 -2.50 -7.54 -21.18
N ASP A 40 -1.54 -6.62 -21.02
CA ASP A 40 -0.96 -5.83 -22.11
C ASP A 40 0.55 -6.13 -22.24
N ARG A 41 1.20 -5.44 -23.16
CA ARG A 41 2.64 -5.61 -23.47
C ARG A 41 3.53 -5.29 -22.26
N TYR A 42 3.15 -4.25 -21.50
CA TYR A 42 3.84 -3.81 -20.28
C TYR A 42 3.75 -4.88 -19.18
N GLY A 43 2.54 -5.41 -18.95
CA GLY A 43 2.29 -6.51 -18.02
C GLY A 43 2.99 -7.80 -18.42
N ALA A 44 3.10 -8.11 -19.71
CA ALA A 44 3.86 -9.27 -20.18
C ALA A 44 5.37 -9.15 -19.86
N VAL A 45 5.99 -8.01 -20.18
CA VAL A 45 7.40 -7.71 -19.85
C VAL A 45 7.62 -7.80 -18.33
N SER A 46 6.79 -7.09 -17.57
CA SER A 46 6.88 -7.03 -16.11
C SER A 46 6.80 -8.43 -15.47
N LYS A 47 5.84 -9.28 -15.87
CA LYS A 47 5.73 -10.66 -15.37
C LYS A 47 6.94 -11.51 -15.72
N ARG A 48 7.48 -11.39 -16.94
CA ARG A 48 8.68 -12.12 -17.36
C ARG A 48 9.88 -11.71 -16.51
N ASN A 49 10.11 -10.41 -16.35
CA ASN A 49 11.23 -9.88 -15.60
C ASN A 49 11.10 -10.15 -14.09
N ALA A 50 9.89 -10.08 -13.54
CA ALA A 50 9.63 -10.46 -12.15
C ALA A 50 9.97 -11.93 -11.88
N LYS A 51 9.69 -12.86 -12.82
CA LYS A 51 10.12 -14.26 -12.71
C LYS A 51 11.65 -14.40 -12.70
N LYS A 52 12.36 -13.65 -13.55
CA LYS A 52 13.83 -13.62 -13.57
C LYS A 52 14.39 -13.17 -12.21
N VAL A 53 13.90 -12.03 -11.70
CA VAL A 53 14.32 -11.46 -10.40
C VAL A 53 13.97 -12.40 -9.25
N TYR A 54 12.78 -13.00 -9.25
CA TYR A 54 12.37 -13.98 -8.23
C TYR A 54 13.35 -15.16 -8.15
N ARG A 55 13.78 -15.72 -9.30
CA ARG A 55 14.74 -16.82 -9.32
C ARG A 55 16.08 -16.41 -8.71
N LYS A 56 16.60 -15.23 -9.10
CA LYS A 56 17.86 -14.69 -8.57
C LYS A 56 17.81 -14.42 -7.07
N LEU A 57 16.66 -13.97 -6.55
CA LEU A 57 16.45 -13.66 -5.14
C LEU A 57 15.79 -14.81 -4.34
N SER A 58 15.78 -16.03 -4.88
CA SER A 58 15.01 -17.17 -4.34
C SER A 58 15.39 -17.54 -2.90
N PHE A 59 16.63 -17.30 -2.50
CA PHE A 59 17.09 -17.45 -1.10
C PHE A 59 16.21 -16.68 -0.11
N PHE A 60 15.78 -15.46 -0.47
CA PHE A 60 14.93 -14.60 0.36
C PHE A 60 13.44 -14.95 0.28
N ARG A 61 13.07 -15.94 -0.54
CA ARG A 61 11.67 -16.34 -0.82
C ARG A 61 10.75 -15.13 -1.07
N PRO A 62 11.03 -14.30 -2.09
CA PRO A 62 10.34 -13.03 -2.26
C PRO A 62 8.83 -13.21 -2.40
N GLN A 63 8.04 -12.32 -1.80
CA GLN A 63 6.58 -12.39 -1.91
C GLN A 63 6.09 -11.65 -3.16
N PRO A 64 5.47 -12.34 -4.13
CA PRO A 64 4.94 -11.72 -5.34
C PRO A 64 3.68 -10.91 -5.05
N VAL A 65 3.61 -9.67 -5.56
CA VAL A 65 2.44 -8.78 -5.41
C VAL A 65 1.99 -8.29 -6.78
N LYS A 66 0.78 -8.70 -7.17
CA LYS A 66 0.11 -8.23 -8.40
C LYS A 66 -0.42 -6.82 -8.20
N VAL A 67 -0.04 -5.88 -9.07
CA VAL A 67 -0.52 -4.49 -9.06
C VAL A 67 -0.92 -4.02 -10.46
N ASN A 68 -1.86 -3.07 -10.54
CA ASN A 68 -2.02 -2.22 -11.71
C ASN A 68 -1.25 -0.92 -11.45
N PRO A 69 -0.07 -0.72 -12.05
CA PRO A 69 0.85 0.36 -11.67
C PRO A 69 0.36 1.75 -12.10
N VAL A 70 -0.58 1.84 -13.05
CA VAL A 70 -1.20 3.12 -13.48
C VAL A 70 -2.51 3.40 -12.73
N SER A 71 -2.81 2.67 -11.67
CA SER A 71 -3.99 2.88 -10.82
C SER A 71 -3.56 3.15 -9.39
N PHE A 72 -3.66 4.42 -8.98
CA PHE A 72 -3.35 4.84 -7.61
C PHE A 72 -4.10 3.99 -6.57
N GLU A 73 -5.42 3.82 -6.75
CA GLU A 73 -6.22 2.97 -5.86
C GLU A 73 -5.62 1.57 -5.77
N ASN A 74 -5.32 0.94 -6.92
CA ASN A 74 -4.81 -0.44 -6.94
C ASN A 74 -3.50 -0.59 -6.19
N VAL A 75 -2.55 0.32 -6.46
CA VAL A 75 -1.26 0.34 -5.77
C VAL A 75 -1.49 0.57 -4.26
N PHE A 76 -2.31 1.54 -3.89
CA PHE A 76 -2.54 1.93 -2.50
C PHE A 76 -3.13 0.78 -1.68
N PHE A 77 -4.23 0.17 -2.14
CA PHE A 77 -4.88 -0.90 -1.37
C PHE A 77 -4.04 -2.19 -1.31
N LYS A 78 -3.07 -2.37 -2.21
CA LYS A 78 -2.12 -3.49 -2.18
C LYS A 78 -0.94 -3.23 -1.26
N LEU A 79 -0.36 -2.03 -1.33
CA LEU A 79 0.87 -1.69 -0.61
C LEU A 79 0.62 -1.15 0.79
N TYR A 80 -0.36 -0.28 1.02
CA TYR A 80 -0.57 0.32 2.34
C TYR A 80 -0.72 -0.73 3.46
N PRO A 81 -1.57 -1.78 3.33
CA PRO A 81 -1.69 -2.81 4.37
C PRO A 81 -0.40 -3.61 4.62
N LEU A 82 0.44 -3.76 3.59
CA LEU A 82 1.71 -4.48 3.68
C LEU A 82 2.72 -3.61 4.41
N VAL A 83 2.93 -2.39 3.91
CA VAL A 83 3.90 -1.44 4.50
C VAL A 83 3.55 -1.12 5.94
N TYR A 84 2.25 -0.91 6.24
CA TYR A 84 1.77 -0.68 7.59
C TYR A 84 2.10 -1.85 8.53
N ALA A 85 1.84 -3.10 8.11
CA ALA A 85 2.15 -4.27 8.93
C ALA A 85 3.66 -4.43 9.19
N GLU A 86 4.49 -4.27 8.16
CA GLU A 86 5.95 -4.34 8.29
C GLU A 86 6.49 -3.22 9.19
N SER A 87 5.91 -2.02 9.12
CA SER A 87 6.25 -0.89 9.99
C SER A 87 5.86 -1.13 11.45
N LEU A 88 4.72 -1.78 11.71
CA LEU A 88 4.31 -2.15 13.08
C LEU A 88 5.27 -3.16 13.72
N GLU A 89 5.89 -4.02 12.92
CA GLU A 89 6.99 -4.90 13.36
C GLU A 89 8.33 -4.16 13.55
N GLY A 90 8.35 -2.83 13.40
CA GLY A 90 9.54 -2.00 13.62
C GLY A 90 10.60 -2.10 12.51
N ARG A 91 10.27 -2.67 11.35
CA ARG A 91 11.20 -2.82 10.23
C ARG A 91 11.39 -1.49 9.47
N GLU A 92 12.57 -1.29 8.90
CA GLU A 92 12.78 -0.26 7.88
C GLU A 92 12.31 -0.79 6.52
N ILE A 93 11.57 0.01 5.76
CA ILE A 93 11.03 -0.38 4.45
C ILE A 93 11.67 0.49 3.36
N TYR A 94 12.40 -0.13 2.44
CA TYR A 94 13.01 0.55 1.29
C TYR A 94 12.23 0.18 0.03
N ILE A 95 11.70 1.20 -0.64
CA ILE A 95 10.91 1.05 -1.85
C ILE A 95 11.71 1.59 -3.04
N ASP A 96 11.97 0.70 -4.00
CA ASP A 96 12.65 1.04 -5.25
C ASP A 96 11.66 1.69 -6.23
N VAL A 97 11.83 2.98 -6.49
CA VAL A 97 10.96 3.72 -7.42
C VAL A 97 11.52 3.79 -8.85
N THR A 98 12.66 3.16 -9.13
CA THR A 98 13.43 3.30 -10.40
C THR A 98 12.60 3.04 -11.65
N SER A 99 11.76 2.01 -11.61
CA SER A 99 10.94 1.61 -12.77
C SER A 99 9.46 1.93 -12.60
N MET A 100 9.07 2.66 -11.55
CA MET A 100 7.66 2.96 -11.27
C MET A 100 7.13 4.06 -12.19
N PRO A 101 5.91 3.93 -12.77
CA PRO A 101 5.26 5.04 -13.47
C PRO A 101 4.80 6.13 -12.47
N PRO A 102 4.50 7.36 -12.94
CA PRO A 102 4.19 8.50 -12.08
C PRO A 102 3.06 8.25 -11.06
N GLU A 103 1.99 7.55 -11.44
CA GLU A 103 0.87 7.24 -10.55
C GLU A 103 1.29 6.35 -9.39
N MET A 104 2.18 5.39 -9.65
CA MET A 104 2.73 4.50 -8.63
C MET A 104 3.72 5.25 -7.72
N VAL A 105 4.57 6.11 -8.30
CA VAL A 105 5.49 6.97 -7.53
C VAL A 105 4.71 7.89 -6.59
N SER A 106 3.65 8.54 -7.09
CA SER A 106 2.74 9.36 -6.29
C SER A 106 2.15 8.55 -5.13
N CYS A 107 1.64 7.35 -5.41
CA CYS A 107 1.07 6.46 -4.39
C CYS A 107 2.07 6.05 -3.30
N VAL A 108 3.27 5.57 -3.67
CA VAL A 108 4.27 5.15 -2.68
C VAL A 108 4.86 6.32 -1.91
N THR A 109 4.88 7.52 -2.49
CA THR A 109 5.24 8.76 -1.79
C THR A 109 4.21 9.10 -0.74
N THR A 110 2.91 9.05 -1.08
CA THR A 110 1.82 9.22 -0.09
C THR A 110 1.95 8.21 1.04
N ILE A 111 2.17 6.92 0.75
CA ILE A 111 2.37 5.90 1.79
C ILE A 111 3.61 6.19 2.64
N ALA A 112 4.72 6.59 2.02
CA ALA A 112 5.96 6.87 2.74
C ALA A 112 5.86 8.08 3.68
N LEU A 113 5.01 9.06 3.33
CA LEU A 113 4.69 10.20 4.19
C LEU A 113 3.75 9.82 5.35
N MET A 114 2.87 8.83 5.15
CA MET A 114 1.90 8.39 6.16
C MET A 114 2.46 7.36 7.16
N VAL A 115 3.54 6.66 6.80
CA VAL A 115 4.06 5.52 7.58
C VAL A 115 5.52 5.78 7.98
N PRO A 116 5.88 5.61 9.26
CA PRO A 116 7.25 5.83 9.72
C PRO A 116 8.21 4.80 9.12
N ARG A 117 9.50 5.17 9.06
CA ARG A 117 10.60 4.28 8.61
C ARG A 117 10.42 3.69 7.20
N VAL A 118 9.66 4.37 6.36
CA VAL A 118 9.59 4.11 4.92
C VAL A 118 10.51 5.07 4.17
N TYR A 119 11.34 4.51 3.29
CA TYR A 119 12.32 5.23 2.49
C TYR A 119 12.13 4.89 1.02
N LEU A 120 12.21 5.90 0.16
CA LEU A 120 12.19 5.73 -1.29
C LEU A 120 13.60 5.89 -1.83
N TYR A 121 13.97 5.12 -2.85
CA TYR A 121 15.25 5.28 -3.54
C TYR A 121 15.12 5.01 -5.03
N VAL A 122 16.05 5.57 -5.80
CA VAL A 122 16.19 5.35 -7.25
C VAL A 122 17.60 4.86 -7.55
N VAL A 123 17.73 3.97 -8.53
CA VAL A 123 19.00 3.51 -9.09
C VAL A 123 19.19 4.20 -10.43
N PRO A 124 20.04 5.24 -10.53
CA PRO A 124 20.25 5.95 -11.77
C PRO A 124 20.88 5.03 -12.83
N ALA A 125 20.35 5.06 -14.05
CA ALA A 125 20.97 4.39 -15.19
C ALA A 125 22.07 5.26 -15.81
N ILE A 126 23.11 4.65 -16.34
CA ILE A 126 24.23 5.34 -17.01
C ILE A 126 23.77 6.05 -18.31
N GLN A 127 22.70 5.58 -18.96
CA GLN A 127 22.10 6.20 -20.17
C GLN A 127 20.57 6.16 -20.13
N ARG A 128 19.89 7.22 -20.61
CA ARG A 128 18.42 7.37 -20.61
C ARG A 128 17.77 7.03 -21.96
N GLY A 129 16.60 6.38 -21.89
CA GLY A 129 15.58 6.29 -22.95
C GLY A 129 15.85 5.26 -24.05
N ASP A 130 14.90 4.37 -24.32
CA ASP A 130 14.84 3.59 -25.57
C ASP A 130 13.36 3.32 -25.92
N PHE A 131 13.03 3.32 -27.21
CA PHE A 131 11.71 2.95 -27.73
C PHE A 131 11.47 1.43 -27.57
N ILE A 132 10.26 1.01 -27.19
CA ILE A 132 9.93 -0.41 -26.92
C ILE A 132 9.38 -1.10 -28.18
N PRO A 133 10.04 -2.15 -28.72
CA PRO A 133 9.53 -2.89 -29.87
C PRO A 133 8.28 -3.74 -29.57
N ASN A 134 7.62 -4.26 -30.61
CA ASN A 134 6.41 -5.10 -30.47
C ASN A 134 6.75 -6.48 -29.87
N PRO A 135 6.02 -6.98 -28.84
CA PRO A 135 6.24 -8.32 -28.29
C PRO A 135 6.05 -9.43 -29.33
N GLY A 136 6.81 -10.52 -29.18
CA GLY A 136 6.78 -11.66 -30.10
C GLY A 136 7.59 -11.45 -31.38
N THR A 137 8.36 -10.38 -31.47
CA THR A 137 9.31 -10.13 -32.58
C THR A 137 10.75 -10.39 -32.14
N PRO A 138 11.67 -10.80 -33.04
CA PRO A 138 13.09 -10.96 -32.70
C PRO A 138 13.70 -9.69 -32.07
N ARG A 139 13.38 -8.53 -32.65
CA ARG A 139 13.80 -7.21 -32.16
C ARG A 139 13.40 -6.92 -30.70
N PHE A 140 12.29 -7.50 -30.23
CA PHE A 140 11.87 -7.35 -28.84
C PHE A 140 12.72 -8.18 -27.87
N GLU A 141 13.17 -9.36 -28.29
CA GLU A 141 14.09 -10.18 -27.49
C GLU A 141 15.47 -9.53 -27.41
N GLU A 142 16.00 -9.06 -28.55
CA GLU A 142 17.27 -8.31 -28.63
C GLU A 142 17.25 -7.07 -27.74
N TRP A 143 16.20 -6.24 -27.84
CA TRP A 143 16.04 -5.06 -27.01
C TRP A 143 15.99 -5.37 -25.50
N LEU A 144 15.41 -6.51 -25.12
CA LEU A 144 15.39 -6.94 -23.73
C LEU A 144 16.78 -7.34 -23.22
N GLU A 145 17.57 -8.04 -24.05
CA GLU A 145 18.95 -8.40 -23.71
C GLU A 145 19.84 -7.16 -23.56
N GLU A 146 19.71 -6.18 -24.46
CA GLU A 146 20.42 -4.92 -24.38
C GLU A 146 20.11 -4.13 -23.09
N LYS A 147 18.83 -4.11 -22.68
CA LYS A 147 18.41 -3.49 -21.42
C LYS A 147 18.89 -4.25 -20.18
N ASP A 148 18.89 -5.57 -20.22
CA ASP A 148 19.36 -6.42 -19.11
C ASP A 148 20.85 -6.20 -18.82
N ASN A 149 21.65 -5.69 -19.77
CA ASN A 149 23.07 -5.38 -19.58
C ASN A 149 23.35 -3.98 -18.98
N LYS A 150 22.35 -3.10 -18.87
CA LYS A 150 22.56 -1.74 -18.32
C LYS A 150 22.77 -1.82 -16.80
N ARG A 151 23.97 -1.45 -16.35
CA ARG A 151 24.33 -1.40 -14.92
C ARG A 151 23.85 -0.11 -14.28
N GLY A 152 23.44 -0.21 -13.03
CA GLY A 152 23.05 0.94 -12.21
C GLY A 152 24.25 1.64 -11.59
N LEU A 153 24.11 2.95 -11.35
CA LEU A 153 24.96 3.67 -10.42
C LEU A 153 24.55 3.39 -8.97
N GLU A 154 25.25 4.00 -8.03
CA GLU A 154 24.89 3.95 -6.61
C GLU A 154 23.44 4.42 -6.38
N PRO A 155 22.63 3.69 -5.60
CA PRO A 155 21.27 4.09 -5.28
C PRO A 155 21.22 5.45 -4.56
N VAL A 156 20.34 6.31 -5.03
CA VAL A 156 20.10 7.64 -4.43
C VAL A 156 18.80 7.58 -3.64
N LYS A 157 18.88 7.86 -2.34
CA LYS A 157 17.72 7.99 -1.48
C LYS A 157 16.98 9.28 -1.83
N LEU A 158 15.66 9.21 -2.00
CA LEU A 158 14.83 10.40 -2.18
C LEU A 158 14.63 11.11 -0.83
N MET A 159 14.71 12.43 -0.87
CA MET A 159 14.49 13.27 0.31
C MET A 159 13.00 13.36 0.61
N LEU A 160 12.59 12.83 1.76
CA LEU A 160 11.27 13.00 2.33
C LEU A 160 11.41 13.68 3.70
N PRO A 161 10.42 14.49 4.13
CA PRO A 161 10.37 14.98 5.51
C PRO A 161 10.53 13.84 6.51
N GLU A 162 11.21 14.09 7.62
CA GLU A 162 11.34 13.11 8.72
C GLU A 162 10.05 13.03 9.55
N GLU A 163 9.35 14.15 9.68
CA GLU A 163 8.00 14.18 10.25
C GLU A 163 7.00 13.50 9.30
N ARG A 164 6.16 12.63 9.85
CA ARG A 164 5.17 11.86 9.10
C ARG A 164 3.80 12.50 9.25
N LEU A 165 2.99 12.37 8.20
CA LEU A 165 1.60 12.79 8.20
C LEU A 165 0.77 11.82 9.05
N GLU A 166 0.41 12.25 10.24
CA GLU A 166 -0.56 11.53 11.07
C GLU A 166 -1.97 11.72 10.51
N ILE A 167 -2.42 10.76 9.71
CA ILE A 167 -3.75 10.83 9.10
C ILE A 167 -4.85 10.64 10.14
N LEU A 168 -4.63 9.82 11.17
CA LEU A 168 -5.58 9.57 12.26
C LEU A 168 -4.84 9.66 13.58
N ASP A 169 -5.31 10.53 14.47
CA ASP A 169 -4.68 10.78 15.76
C ASP A 169 -4.79 9.54 16.65
N ASP A 170 -3.70 9.08 17.26
CA ASP A 170 -3.65 7.78 17.95
C ASP A 170 -4.76 7.59 19.02
N SER A 171 -5.13 8.64 19.74
CA SER A 171 -6.21 8.59 20.75
C SER A 171 -7.61 8.41 20.16
N GLU A 172 -7.82 8.88 18.93
CA GLU A 172 -9.11 8.96 18.24
C GLU A 172 -9.24 7.92 17.11
N LYS A 173 -8.10 7.34 16.71
CA LYS A 173 -7.94 6.36 15.65
C LYS A 173 -8.93 5.18 15.71
N PRO A 174 -9.20 4.55 16.87
CA PRO A 174 -10.16 3.43 16.91
C PRO A 174 -11.58 3.81 16.48
N LEU A 175 -12.02 5.03 16.80
CA LEU A 175 -13.34 5.52 16.40
C LEU A 175 -13.33 5.96 14.93
N ALA A 176 -12.28 6.68 14.52
CA ALA A 176 -12.11 7.10 13.13
C ALA A 176 -12.08 5.92 12.15
N GLU A 177 -11.27 4.90 12.44
CA GLU A 177 -11.19 3.68 11.63
C GLU A 177 -12.55 2.97 11.56
N ARG A 178 -13.26 2.88 12.68
CA ARG A 178 -14.60 2.29 12.73
C ARG A 178 -15.57 3.02 11.82
N ILE A 179 -15.64 4.35 11.92
CA ILE A 179 -16.51 5.19 11.08
C ILE A 179 -16.17 5.01 9.59
N LEU A 180 -14.89 5.07 9.22
CA LEU A 180 -14.45 4.94 7.84
C LEU A 180 -14.77 3.55 7.27
N ILE A 181 -14.50 2.49 8.03
CA ILE A 181 -14.81 1.12 7.64
C ILE A 181 -16.32 0.93 7.50
N THR A 182 -17.11 1.38 8.48
CA THR A 182 -18.57 1.27 8.44
C THR A 182 -19.17 2.04 7.26
N LEU A 183 -18.70 3.26 7.01
CA LEU A 183 -19.08 4.02 5.81
C LEU A 183 -18.77 3.22 4.53
N TYR A 184 -17.57 2.65 4.43
CA TYR A 184 -17.17 1.86 3.26
C TYR A 184 -18.07 0.64 3.05
N GLU A 185 -18.35 -0.12 4.11
CA GLU A 185 -19.25 -1.28 4.08
C GLU A 185 -20.69 -0.90 3.68
N LYS A 186 -21.12 0.34 3.96
CA LYS A 186 -22.45 0.88 3.62
C LYS A 186 -22.49 1.64 2.29
N GLY A 187 -21.50 1.46 1.41
CA GLY A 187 -21.47 2.09 0.09
C GLY A 187 -20.89 3.52 0.07
N GLY A 188 -20.26 3.93 1.16
CA GLY A 188 -19.50 5.17 1.29
C GLY A 188 -20.33 6.41 1.61
N LYS A 189 -21.58 6.25 2.08
CA LYS A 189 -22.50 7.35 2.39
C LYS A 189 -23.37 7.03 3.61
N ALA A 190 -23.69 8.06 4.39
CA ALA A 190 -24.71 8.06 5.42
C ALA A 190 -25.62 9.28 5.23
N ASN A 191 -26.93 9.14 5.46
CA ASN A 191 -27.87 10.24 5.28
C ASN A 191 -27.73 11.27 6.42
N ALA A 192 -27.39 10.80 7.61
CA ALA A 192 -27.09 11.64 8.76
C ALA A 192 -26.08 10.98 9.72
N ILE A 193 -25.50 11.79 10.62
CA ILE A 193 -24.60 11.31 11.68
C ILE A 193 -25.27 10.26 12.57
N LYS A 194 -26.59 10.36 12.80
CA LYS A 194 -27.35 9.35 13.56
C LYS A 194 -27.21 7.94 12.97
N ASP A 195 -27.22 7.82 11.64
CA ASP A 195 -27.11 6.54 10.96
C ASP A 195 -25.74 5.90 11.22
N LEU A 196 -24.68 6.74 11.22
CA LEU A 196 -23.33 6.29 11.54
C LEU A 196 -23.21 5.79 12.98
N ILE A 197 -23.81 6.50 13.93
CA ILE A 197 -23.83 6.11 15.34
C ILE A 197 -24.52 4.75 15.49
N GLU A 198 -25.70 4.59 14.89
CA GLU A 198 -26.46 3.34 14.90
C GLU A 198 -25.68 2.19 14.25
N TRP A 199 -25.09 2.40 13.07
CA TRP A 199 -24.31 1.36 12.39
C TRP A 199 -23.03 0.97 13.14
N CYS A 200 -22.48 1.89 13.94
CA CYS A 200 -21.36 1.59 14.83
C CYS A 200 -21.78 0.91 16.15
N GLY A 201 -23.07 0.68 16.36
CA GLY A 201 -23.62 0.00 17.54
C GLY A 201 -23.76 0.90 18.77
N GLU A 202 -23.82 2.22 18.60
CA GLU A 202 -23.94 3.18 19.69
C GLU A 202 -25.33 3.85 19.73
N ASN A 203 -25.67 4.52 20.84
CA ASN A 203 -26.97 5.15 21.02
C ASN A 203 -27.00 6.57 20.43
N PRO A 204 -27.74 6.82 19.32
CA PRO A 204 -27.84 8.15 18.71
C PRO A 204 -28.66 9.14 19.56
N ARG A 205 -29.35 8.71 20.63
CA ARG A 205 -30.07 9.60 21.53
C ARG A 205 -29.18 10.18 22.62
N ASP A 206 -28.00 9.61 22.85
CA ASP A 206 -27.02 10.14 23.79
C ASP A 206 -26.30 11.37 23.20
N ASN A 207 -26.41 12.50 23.90
CA ASN A 207 -25.79 13.76 23.48
C ASN A 207 -24.26 13.71 23.53
N VAL A 208 -23.67 12.95 24.47
CA VAL A 208 -22.22 12.78 24.57
C VAL A 208 -21.69 12.04 23.34
N VAL A 209 -22.35 10.94 22.97
CA VAL A 209 -22.04 10.15 21.76
C VAL A 209 -22.17 11.02 20.50
N LYS A 210 -23.30 11.72 20.34
CA LYS A 210 -23.53 12.64 19.21
C LYS A 210 -22.42 13.68 19.08
N ASN A 211 -22.05 14.32 20.18
CA ASN A 211 -21.00 15.34 20.18
C ASN A 211 -19.64 14.75 19.79
N ARG A 212 -19.31 13.56 20.31
CA ARG A 212 -18.08 12.85 19.95
C ARG A 212 -18.03 12.52 18.45
N TYR A 213 -19.11 11.97 17.91
CA TYR A 213 -19.20 11.65 16.48
C TYR A 213 -19.15 12.91 15.62
N SER A 214 -19.83 13.99 16.00
CA SER A 214 -19.80 15.24 15.24
C SER A 214 -18.38 15.77 15.12
N ARG A 215 -17.64 15.86 16.24
CA ARG A 215 -16.23 16.30 16.26
C ARG A 215 -15.36 15.40 15.40
N MET A 216 -15.53 14.08 15.52
CA MET A 216 -14.80 13.11 14.71
C MET A 216 -15.07 13.30 13.21
N ILE A 217 -16.33 13.50 12.80
CA ILE A 217 -16.64 13.76 11.40
C ILE A 217 -16.02 15.08 10.95
N ASP A 218 -16.05 16.14 11.76
CA ASP A 218 -15.40 17.41 11.42
C ASP A 218 -13.88 17.27 11.24
N ASP A 219 -13.23 16.47 12.09
CA ASP A 219 -11.82 16.12 11.94
C ASP A 219 -11.55 15.36 10.64
N LEU A 220 -12.35 14.32 10.35
CA LEU A 220 -12.24 13.55 9.10
C LEU A 220 -12.52 14.41 7.86
N VAL A 221 -13.37 15.44 7.95
CA VAL A 221 -13.58 16.42 6.87
C VAL A 221 -12.32 17.25 6.65
N ARG A 222 -11.76 17.80 7.72
CA ARG A 222 -10.52 18.60 7.67
C ARG A 222 -9.35 17.80 7.09
N LYS A 223 -9.28 16.50 7.38
CA LYS A 223 -8.28 15.57 6.85
C LYS A 223 -8.57 15.07 5.43
N GLY A 224 -9.68 15.50 4.82
CA GLY A 224 -10.05 15.16 3.44
C GLY A 224 -10.48 13.69 3.25
N LEU A 225 -10.87 12.99 4.31
CA LEU A 225 -11.32 11.59 4.25
C LEU A 225 -12.83 11.50 4.02
N VAL A 226 -13.59 12.47 4.51
CA VAL A 226 -15.03 12.58 4.30
C VAL A 226 -15.41 13.99 3.87
N TYR A 227 -16.61 14.17 3.34
CA TYR A 227 -17.21 15.46 3.10
C TYR A 227 -18.67 15.45 3.54
N LYS A 228 -19.20 16.64 3.85
CA LYS A 228 -20.61 16.84 4.18
C LYS A 228 -21.35 17.39 2.97
N LEU A 229 -22.39 16.69 2.52
CA LEU A 229 -23.27 17.19 1.46
C LEU A 229 -24.55 17.75 2.09
N HIS A 230 -24.84 19.01 1.79
CA HIS A 230 -26.06 19.67 2.27
C HIS A 230 -27.17 19.39 1.25
N ALA A 231 -28.01 18.39 1.52
CA ALA A 231 -29.22 18.11 0.76
C ALA A 231 -30.45 18.46 1.62
N GLY A 232 -30.89 19.72 1.53
CA GLY A 232 -32.06 20.18 2.29
C GLY A 232 -31.82 20.20 3.80
N ARG A 233 -32.66 19.48 4.58
CA ARG A 233 -32.57 19.41 6.06
C ARG A 233 -31.52 18.40 6.56
N GLU A 234 -31.07 17.48 5.72
CA GLU A 234 -30.13 16.43 6.13
C GLU A 234 -28.68 16.77 5.75
N LYS A 235 -27.76 16.52 6.68
CA LYS A 235 -26.31 16.65 6.47
C LYS A 235 -25.75 15.27 6.22
N GLN A 236 -25.71 14.88 4.94
CA GLN A 236 -25.14 13.61 4.53
C GLN A 236 -23.63 13.60 4.78
N VAL A 237 -23.11 12.45 5.16
CA VAL A 237 -21.67 12.22 5.36
C VAL A 237 -21.21 11.21 4.32
N CYS A 238 -20.24 11.60 3.48
CA CYS A 238 -19.78 10.82 2.35
C CYS A 238 -18.26 10.65 2.39
N LEU A 239 -17.75 9.47 2.02
CA LEU A 239 -16.32 9.29 1.79
C LEU A 239 -15.87 10.08 0.56
N THR A 240 -14.74 10.78 0.65
CA THR A 240 -14.03 11.30 -0.53
C THR A 240 -13.45 10.14 -1.35
N GLU A 241 -12.91 10.41 -2.54
CA GLU A 241 -12.23 9.37 -3.32
C GLU A 241 -11.05 8.77 -2.54
N PHE A 242 -10.18 9.61 -1.98
CA PHE A 242 -9.09 9.15 -1.13
C PHE A 242 -9.62 8.44 0.13
N GLY A 243 -10.67 8.96 0.77
CA GLY A 243 -11.32 8.32 1.91
C GLY A 243 -11.83 6.92 1.62
N LYS A 244 -12.42 6.68 0.44
CA LYS A 244 -12.83 5.33 0.00
C LYS A 244 -11.63 4.40 -0.14
N ILE A 245 -10.54 4.87 -0.75
CA ILE A 245 -9.33 4.09 -0.96
C ILE A 245 -8.69 3.73 0.39
N TYR A 246 -8.60 4.70 1.30
CA TYR A 246 -8.05 4.53 2.64
C TYR A 246 -8.92 3.59 3.49
N ALA A 247 -10.23 3.80 3.53
CA ALA A 247 -11.18 2.95 4.25
C ALA A 247 -11.15 1.49 3.74
N LYS A 248 -11.06 1.28 2.42
CA LYS A 248 -10.87 -0.05 1.83
C LYS A 248 -9.59 -0.73 2.30
N ALA A 249 -8.50 0.03 2.43
CA ALA A 249 -7.24 -0.50 2.94
C ALA A 249 -7.35 -0.88 4.43
N LEU A 250 -7.97 -0.03 5.26
CA LEU A 250 -8.25 -0.31 6.68
C LEU A 250 -9.15 -1.54 6.84
N TYR A 251 -10.22 -1.66 6.06
CA TYR A 251 -11.09 -2.83 6.04
C TYR A 251 -10.29 -4.11 5.77
N ARG A 252 -9.37 -4.09 4.81
CA ARG A 252 -8.54 -5.25 4.51
C ARG A 252 -7.60 -5.63 5.65
N ILE A 253 -7.04 -4.64 6.36
CA ILE A 253 -6.23 -4.87 7.56
C ILE A 253 -7.10 -5.55 8.63
N SER A 254 -8.31 -5.03 8.88
CA SER A 254 -9.22 -5.57 9.89
C SER A 254 -9.65 -7.01 9.58
N GLN A 255 -9.89 -7.35 8.31
CA GLN A 255 -10.19 -8.72 7.88
C GLN A 255 -9.02 -9.68 8.13
N LYS A 256 -7.79 -9.26 7.83
CA LYS A 256 -6.59 -10.09 8.10
C LYS A 256 -6.41 -10.32 9.60
N LEU A 257 -6.59 -9.30 10.42
CA LEU A 257 -6.48 -9.42 11.88
C LEU A 257 -7.54 -10.37 12.46
N LYS A 258 -8.77 -10.34 11.93
CA LYS A 258 -9.83 -11.30 12.30
C LYS A 258 -9.46 -12.74 11.96
N GLN A 259 -8.82 -12.98 10.82
CA GLN A 259 -8.37 -14.32 10.39
C GLN A 259 -7.14 -14.81 11.15
N ALA A 260 -6.29 -13.91 11.64
CA ALA A 260 -5.06 -14.25 12.37
C ALA A 260 -5.29 -14.57 13.86
N ARG A 261 -6.43 -14.18 14.45
CA ARG A 261 -6.82 -14.63 15.79
C ARG A 261 -7.24 -16.11 15.69
N PRO A 262 -6.57 -17.06 16.36
CA PRO A 262 -7.05 -18.43 16.38
C PRO A 262 -8.44 -18.44 17.00
N VAL A 263 -9.40 -19.07 16.31
CA VAL A 263 -10.58 -19.62 16.97
C VAL A 263 -10.06 -20.44 18.14
N ALA A 264 -10.49 -20.12 19.36
CA ALA A 264 -10.08 -20.87 20.54
C ALA A 264 -10.35 -22.36 20.29
N LEU A 265 -9.28 -23.14 20.13
CA LEU A 265 -9.37 -24.59 20.22
C LEU A 265 -9.76 -24.87 21.66
N ILE A 266 -11.06 -25.05 21.89
CA ILE A 266 -11.57 -25.75 23.07
C ILE A 266 -10.97 -27.16 22.99
N ARG A 267 -9.79 -27.33 23.60
CA ARG A 267 -9.28 -28.65 23.97
C ARG A 267 -9.99 -29.05 25.25
N ASN A 268 -11.18 -29.63 25.09
CA ASN A 268 -11.72 -30.52 26.11
C ASN A 268 -10.82 -31.75 26.13
N TYR A 269 -9.90 -31.82 27.09
CA TYR A 269 -9.34 -33.11 27.48
C TYR A 269 -10.37 -33.78 28.40
N PRO A 270 -10.82 -35.01 28.10
CA PRO A 270 -11.51 -35.80 29.09
C PRO A 270 -10.52 -36.11 30.22
N THR A 271 -10.80 -35.65 31.43
CA THR A 271 -10.18 -36.17 32.64
C THR A 271 -10.68 -37.58 32.83
N GLY A 272 -9.89 -38.56 32.41
CA GLY A 272 -10.04 -39.94 32.83
C GLY A 272 -9.59 -40.07 34.29
N ILE A 273 -10.49 -40.55 35.13
CA ILE A 273 -10.20 -41.43 36.27
C ILE A 273 -10.94 -42.73 35.96
#